data_AF-A0A3D3FEL7-F1
#
_entry.id   AF-A0A3D3FEL7-F1
#
_cell.length_a   1.000
_cell.length_b   1.000
_cell.length_c   1.000
_cell.angle_alpha   90.00
_cell.angle_beta   90.00
_cell.angle_gamma   90.00
#
_symmetry.space_group_name_H-M   'P 1'
#
loop_
_entity.id
_entity.type
_entity.pdbx_description
1 polymer ?
#
loop_
_entity_poly.entity_id
_entity_poly.type
_entity_poly.pdbx_seq_one_letter_code
_entity_poly.pdbx_strand_id
1 'polypeptide(L)'
;MKTGKLVIGIVSIVLSLVMLFQSCAANVGSALNGGTDASGSVGTLVAILMIVAGIVGIAARSSKGGAIAATIIYAIAGLSAIGASTGIYKDLLVWGIVALIFAVVFLISIFKQDYSKPNTPSNPTTPQA
;
A
#
# COMPACT_ATOMS: atom_id res chain seq x y z
N MET A 1 -6.34 -14.48 -9.41
CA MET A 1 -5.92 -13.09 -9.07
C MET A 1 -4.42 -12.98 -8.71
N LYS A 2 -3.52 -13.81 -9.28
CA LYS A 2 -2.07 -13.76 -8.96
C LYS A 2 -1.36 -12.55 -9.60
N THR A 3 -1.74 -12.19 -10.82
CA THR A 3 -1.19 -11.04 -11.55
C THR A 3 -1.73 -9.72 -11.01
N GLY A 4 -3.03 -9.64 -10.70
CA GLY A 4 -3.66 -8.41 -10.19
C GLY A 4 -3.01 -7.87 -8.91
N LYS A 5 -2.72 -8.73 -7.93
CA LYS A 5 -2.03 -8.30 -6.69
C LYS A 5 -0.59 -7.90 -6.90
N LEU A 6 0.08 -8.52 -7.88
CA LEU A 6 1.45 -8.16 -8.24
C LEU A 6 1.48 -6.77 -8.90
N VAL A 7 0.56 -6.52 -9.84
CA VAL A 7 0.41 -5.21 -10.48
C VAL A 7 0.03 -4.13 -9.46
N ILE A 8 -0.97 -4.39 -8.60
CA ILE A 8 -1.40 -3.40 -7.59
C ILE A 8 -0.26 -3.08 -6.60
N GLY A 9 0.53 -4.08 -6.21
CA GLY A 9 1.68 -3.90 -5.32
C GLY A 9 2.79 -3.09 -5.96
N ILE A 10 3.13 -3.37 -7.24
CA ILE A 10 4.14 -2.61 -7.99
C ILE A 10 3.67 -1.17 -8.19
N VAL A 11 2.42 -0.97 -8.59
CA VAL A 11 1.83 0.38 -8.76
C VAL A 11 1.90 1.16 -7.44
N SER A 12 1.56 0.53 -6.31
CA SER A 12 1.66 1.16 -5.00
C SER A 12 3.08 1.59 -4.62
N ILE A 13 4.09 0.75 -4.90
CA ILE A 13 5.49 1.09 -4.66
C ILE A 13 5.91 2.31 -5.49
N VAL A 14 5.57 2.32 -6.79
CA VAL A 14 5.88 3.45 -7.68
C VAL A 14 5.19 4.73 -7.23
N LEU A 15 3.91 4.65 -6.83
CA LEU A 15 3.15 5.80 -6.31
C LEU A 15 3.76 6.35 -5.02
N SER A 16 4.24 5.47 -4.15
CA SER A 16 4.88 5.86 -2.89
C SER A 16 6.19 6.62 -3.11
N LEU A 17 6.94 6.32 -4.18
CA LEU A 17 8.15 7.08 -4.54
C LEU A 17 7.82 8.52 -4.96
N VAL A 18 6.73 8.72 -5.70
CA VAL A 18 6.25 10.07 -6.05
C VAL A 18 5.83 10.84 -4.81
N MET A 19 5.09 10.19 -3.91
CA MET A 19 4.68 10.76 -2.62
C MET A 19 5.90 11.12 -1.75
N LEU A 20 6.95 10.29 -1.74
CA LEU A 20 8.18 10.54 -1.00
C LEU A 20 8.90 11.81 -1.50
N PHE A 21 8.99 12.01 -2.82
CA PHE A 21 9.56 13.23 -3.39
C PHE A 21 8.73 14.48 -3.05
N GLN A 22 7.39 14.39 -3.08
CA GLN A 22 6.50 15.48 -2.67
C GLN A 22 6.63 15.80 -1.18
N SER A 23 6.69 14.78 -0.32
CA SER A 23 6.90 14.95 1.13
C SER A 23 8.28 15.52 1.44
N CYS A 24 9.34 15.15 0.72
CA CYS A 24 10.65 15.77 0.87
C CYS A 24 10.62 17.25 0.47
N ALA A 25 9.94 17.60 -0.62
CA ALA A 25 9.77 19.00 -1.03
C ALA A 25 8.97 19.81 0.00
N ALA A 26 7.89 19.24 0.55
CA ALA A 26 7.12 19.85 1.63
C ALA A 26 7.97 20.01 2.90
N ASN A 27 8.76 19.01 3.28
CA ASN A 27 9.62 19.05 4.46
C ASN A 27 10.73 20.11 4.33
N VAL A 28 11.35 20.22 3.15
CA VAL A 28 12.35 21.27 2.86
C VAL A 28 11.69 22.66 2.82
N GLY A 29 10.50 22.77 2.21
CA GLY A 29 9.72 24.01 2.17
C GLY A 29 9.34 24.53 3.56
N SER A 30 8.86 23.65 4.44
CA SER A 30 8.55 24.00 5.84
C SER A 30 9.81 24.39 6.62
N ALA A 31 10.93 23.68 6.45
CA ALA A 31 12.20 23.98 7.11
C ALA A 31 12.78 25.35 6.70
N LEU A 32 12.65 25.70 5.42
CA LEU A 32 13.08 27.02 4.90
C LEU A 32 12.20 28.15 5.40
N ASN A 33 10.91 27.89 5.63
CA ASN A 33 9.95 28.91 6.07
C ASN A 33 9.84 29.02 7.60
N GLY A 34 10.68 28.29 8.35
CA GLY A 34 10.66 28.26 9.82
C GLY A 34 9.38 27.66 10.42
N GLY A 35 8.58 26.94 9.62
CA GLY A 35 7.31 26.36 10.03
C GLY A 35 7.48 24.98 10.66
N THR A 36 6.91 24.77 11.85
CA THR A 36 6.83 23.46 12.53
C THR A 36 5.68 22.61 11.97
N ASP A 37 5.54 22.56 10.65
CA ASP A 37 4.46 21.84 10.00
C ASP A 37 4.80 20.34 9.95
N ALA A 38 4.20 19.58 10.87
CA ALA A 38 4.37 18.12 10.97
C ALA A 38 3.76 17.34 9.79
N SER A 39 3.16 18.01 8.82
CA SER A 39 2.46 17.38 7.68
C SER A 39 3.45 16.71 6.71
N GLY A 40 4.63 17.30 6.52
CA GLY A 40 5.68 16.73 5.66
C GLY A 40 6.17 15.38 6.18
N SER A 41 6.44 15.28 7.48
CA SER A 41 6.94 14.07 8.14
C SER A 41 5.90 12.96 8.23
N VAL A 42 4.62 13.29 8.39
CA VAL A 42 3.54 12.29 8.33
C VAL A 42 3.41 11.73 6.92
N GLY A 43 3.56 12.54 5.86
CA GLY A 43 3.57 12.02 4.49
C GLY A 43 4.74 11.08 4.20
N THR A 44 5.93 11.35 4.76
CA THR A 44 7.07 10.42 4.67
C THR A 44 6.78 9.10 5.38
N LEU A 45 6.16 9.15 6.56
CA LEU A 45 5.73 7.96 7.31
C LEU A 45 4.70 7.14 6.51
N VAL A 46 3.71 7.80 5.93
CA VAL A 46 2.66 7.17 5.10
C VAL A 46 3.27 6.53 3.85
N ALA A 47 4.22 7.21 3.19
CA ALA A 47 4.91 6.66 2.02
C ALA A 47 5.68 5.36 2.37
N ILE A 48 6.38 5.34 3.52
CA ILE A 48 7.06 4.13 4.00
C ILE A 48 6.05 3.00 4.27
N LEU A 49 4.93 3.31 4.93
CA LEU A 49 3.87 2.34 5.20
C LEU A 49 3.25 1.77 3.91
N MET A 50 3.03 2.60 2.88
CA MET A 50 2.54 2.13 1.59
C MET A 50 3.55 1.26 0.85
N ILE A 51 4.86 1.56 0.92
CA ILE A 51 5.92 0.69 0.38
C ILE A 51 5.88 -0.67 1.06
N VAL A 52 5.85 -0.69 2.39
CA VAL A 52 5.79 -1.95 3.18
C VAL A 52 4.52 -2.73 2.82
N ALA A 53 3.35 -2.07 2.75
CA ALA A 53 2.10 -2.70 2.34
C ALA A 53 2.15 -3.26 0.91
N GLY A 54 2.80 -2.55 -0.02
CA GLY A 54 3.03 -3.00 -1.39
C GLY A 54 3.90 -4.26 -1.44
N ILE A 55 5.02 -4.28 -0.73
CA ILE A 55 5.92 -5.43 -0.63
C ILE A 55 5.20 -6.63 0.00
N VAL A 56 4.49 -6.44 1.12
CA VAL A 56 3.71 -7.49 1.79
C VAL A 56 2.61 -8.01 0.86
N GLY A 57 1.94 -7.13 0.12
CA GLY A 57 0.94 -7.48 -0.88
C GLY A 57 1.47 -8.35 -2.02
N ILE A 58 2.72 -8.12 -2.45
CA ILE A 58 3.41 -8.92 -3.47
C ILE A 58 3.89 -10.25 -2.87
N ALA A 59 4.66 -10.20 -1.77
CA ALA A 59 5.29 -11.36 -1.14
C ALA A 59 4.25 -12.35 -0.62
N ALA A 60 3.17 -11.86 -0.02
CA ALA A 60 2.12 -12.68 0.54
C ALA A 60 0.88 -12.79 -0.36
N ARG A 61 1.02 -12.55 -1.67
CA ARG A 61 -0.09 -12.68 -2.65
C ARG A 61 -0.79 -14.04 -2.61
N SER A 62 -0.07 -15.08 -2.17
CA SER A 62 -0.53 -16.46 -2.08
C SER A 62 -1.13 -16.84 -0.72
N SER A 63 -1.03 -15.99 0.31
CA SER A 63 -1.46 -16.30 1.69
C SER A 63 -2.61 -15.41 2.16
N LYS A 64 -3.57 -15.97 2.90
CA LYS A 64 -4.67 -15.19 3.52
C LYS A 64 -4.10 -14.14 4.45
N GLY A 65 -3.20 -14.56 5.33
CA GLY A 65 -2.65 -13.73 6.41
C GLY A 65 -1.96 -12.49 5.90
N GLY A 66 -1.14 -12.60 4.84
CA GLY A 66 -0.44 -11.42 4.35
C GLY A 66 -1.28 -10.50 3.44
N ALA A 67 -2.36 -10.99 2.82
CA ALA A 67 -3.35 -10.10 2.22
C ALA A 67 -4.10 -9.28 3.29
N ILE A 68 -4.42 -9.92 4.43
CA ILE A 68 -5.00 -9.25 5.60
C ILE A 68 -4.02 -8.22 6.18
N ALA A 69 -2.75 -8.60 6.36
CA ALA A 69 -1.71 -7.69 6.83
C ALA A 69 -1.55 -6.47 5.91
N ALA A 70 -1.47 -6.67 4.58
CA ALA A 70 -1.40 -5.57 3.62
C ALA A 70 -2.63 -4.64 3.71
N THR A 71 -3.83 -5.20 3.88
CA THR A 71 -5.07 -4.42 4.06
C THR A 71 -5.00 -3.54 5.30
N ILE A 72 -4.55 -4.09 6.43
CA ILE A 72 -4.44 -3.36 7.71
C ILE A 72 -3.42 -2.24 7.57
N ILE A 73 -2.26 -2.50 6.96
CA ILE A 73 -1.21 -1.49 6.78
C ILE A 73 -1.70 -0.35 5.88
N TYR A 74 -2.40 -0.65 4.77
CA TYR A 74 -2.99 0.40 3.93
C TYR A 74 -4.08 1.20 4.65
N ALA A 75 -4.90 0.54 5.47
CA ALA A 75 -5.94 1.23 6.24
C ALA A 75 -5.32 2.19 7.27
N ILE A 76 -4.28 1.77 8.00
CA ILE A 76 -3.55 2.62 8.94
C ILE A 76 -2.88 3.78 8.20
N ALA A 77 -2.20 3.50 7.08
CA ALA A 77 -1.56 4.52 6.25
C ALA A 77 -2.57 5.58 5.77
N GLY A 78 -3.74 5.16 5.29
CA GLY A 78 -4.80 6.07 4.87
C GLY A 78 -5.41 6.87 6.01
N LEU A 79 -5.68 6.25 7.17
CA LEU A 79 -6.18 6.98 8.35
C LEU A 79 -5.16 7.99 8.87
N SER A 80 -3.87 7.63 8.92
CA SER A 80 -2.79 8.55 9.32
C SER A 80 -2.63 9.71 8.34
N ALA A 81 -2.75 9.46 7.03
CA ALA A 81 -2.71 10.51 6.01
C ALA A 81 -3.90 11.48 6.11
N ILE A 82 -5.11 10.96 6.33
CA ILE A 82 -6.31 11.78 6.53
C ILE A 82 -6.22 12.56 7.85
N GLY A 83 -5.73 11.95 8.93
CA GLY A 83 -5.55 12.62 10.23
C GLY A 83 -4.54 13.76 10.19
N ALA A 84 -3.50 13.66 9.35
CA ALA A 84 -2.53 14.73 9.14
C ALA A 84 -2.91 15.71 8.02
N SER A 85 -4.04 15.49 7.33
CA SER A 85 -4.52 16.39 6.28
C SER A 85 -5.22 17.65 6.81
N THR A 86 -5.20 17.88 8.12
CA THR A 86 -5.73 19.08 8.78
C THR A 86 -4.92 20.36 8.51
N GLY A 87 -3.79 20.26 7.80
CA GLY A 87 -2.93 21.39 7.40
C GLY A 87 -3.12 21.87 5.95
N ILE A 88 -2.18 22.71 5.48
CA ILE A 88 -2.18 23.36 4.16
C ILE A 88 -2.00 22.35 2.99
N TYR A 89 -1.49 21.16 3.28
CA TYR A 89 -1.10 20.13 2.30
C TYR A 89 -2.28 19.24 1.89
N LYS A 90 -3.03 19.70 0.89
CA LYS A 90 -4.16 18.97 0.27
C LYS A 90 -3.75 17.66 -0.41
N ASP A 91 -2.50 17.56 -0.84
CA ASP A 91 -1.94 16.34 -1.43
C ASP A 91 -2.05 15.16 -0.47
N LEU A 92 -1.81 15.36 0.83
CA LEU A 92 -1.87 14.31 1.84
C LEU A 92 -3.26 13.67 1.97
N LEU A 93 -4.31 14.46 1.76
CA LEU A 93 -5.69 13.98 1.73
C LEU A 93 -5.94 13.06 0.54
N VAL A 94 -5.46 13.45 -0.65
CA VAL A 94 -5.60 12.64 -1.88
C VAL A 94 -4.86 11.31 -1.70
N TRP A 95 -3.65 11.34 -1.16
CA TRP A 95 -2.88 10.14 -0.88
C TRP A 95 -3.55 9.22 0.14
N GLY A 96 -4.17 9.78 1.18
CA GLY A 96 -4.96 9.01 2.15
C GLY A 96 -6.15 8.29 1.53
N ILE A 97 -6.87 8.95 0.61
CA ILE A 97 -7.97 8.32 -0.14
C ILE A 97 -7.45 7.19 -1.03
N VAL A 98 -6.33 7.40 -1.73
CA VAL A 98 -5.72 6.36 -2.58
C VAL A 98 -5.28 5.14 -1.76
N ALA A 99 -4.65 5.36 -0.60
CA ALA A 99 -4.29 4.28 0.32
C ALA A 99 -5.52 3.48 0.79
N LEU A 100 -6.63 4.16 1.08
CA LEU A 100 -7.90 3.51 1.42
C LEU A 100 -8.50 2.72 0.25
N ILE A 101 -8.42 3.23 -0.98
CA ILE A 101 -8.85 2.47 -2.17
C ILE A 101 -8.05 1.17 -2.28
N PHE A 102 -6.73 1.22 -2.09
CA PHE A 102 -5.92 -0.01 -2.09
C PHE A 102 -6.26 -0.94 -0.94
N ALA A 103 -6.57 -0.43 0.26
CA ALA A 103 -7.07 -1.25 1.36
C ALA A 103 -8.35 -2.01 0.96
N VAL A 104 -9.33 -1.31 0.36
CA VAL A 104 -10.60 -1.92 -0.07
C VAL A 104 -10.37 -2.95 -1.18
N VAL A 105 -9.50 -2.67 -2.15
CA VAL A 105 -9.17 -3.62 -3.22
C VAL A 105 -8.52 -4.89 -2.65
N PHE A 106 -7.60 -4.75 -1.69
CA PHE A 106 -7.01 -5.89 -1.00
C PHE A 106 -8.05 -6.65 -0.16
N LEU A 107 -8.95 -5.94 0.51
CA LEU A 107 -10.05 -6.53 1.28
C LEU A 107 -10.97 -7.38 0.39
N ILE A 108 -11.43 -6.84 -0.75
CA ILE A 108 -12.24 -7.58 -1.73
C ILE A 108 -11.44 -8.79 -2.25
N SER A 109 -10.13 -8.63 -2.48
CA SER A 109 -9.28 -9.73 -2.91
C SER A 109 -9.14 -10.84 -1.86
N ILE A 110 -9.32 -10.57 -0.56
CA ILE A 110 -9.36 -11.60 0.49
C ILE A 110 -10.65 -12.40 0.38
N PHE A 111 -11.80 -11.73 0.20
CA PHE A 111 -13.10 -12.38 0.12
C PHE A 111 -13.31 -13.15 -1.19
N LYS A 112 -12.81 -12.65 -2.33
CA LYS A 112 -12.94 -13.30 -3.63
C LYS A 112 -11.91 -14.38 -3.93
N GLN A 113 -10.88 -14.54 -3.10
CA GLN A 113 -9.83 -15.52 -3.38
C GLN A 113 -10.01 -16.78 -2.53
N ASP A 114 -10.21 -17.92 -3.19
CA ASP A 114 -10.09 -19.23 -2.55
C ASP A 114 -8.62 -19.54 -2.28
N TYR A 115 -8.25 -19.53 -1.01
CA TYR A 115 -6.91 -19.91 -0.57
C TYR A 115 -6.76 -21.43 -0.38
N SER A 116 -7.82 -22.20 -0.63
CA SER A 116 -7.90 -23.65 -0.42
C SER A 116 -7.23 -24.51 -1.50
N LYS A 117 -6.65 -23.91 -2.55
CA LYS A 117 -5.94 -24.68 -3.57
C LYS A 117 -4.43 -24.62 -3.31
N PRO A 118 -3.80 -25.69 -2.78
CA PRO A 118 -2.35 -25.80 -2.87
C PRO A 118 -1.98 -25.67 -4.35
N ASN A 119 -0.89 -24.94 -4.63
CA ASN A 119 -0.31 -24.97 -5.96
C ASN A 119 0.28 -26.37 -6.13
N THR A 120 -0.54 -27.36 -6.48
CA THR A 120 -0.03 -28.57 -7.11
C THR A 120 0.54 -28.08 -8.43
N PRO A 121 1.87 -28.10 -8.64
CA PRO A 121 2.37 -28.00 -9.99
C PRO A 121 1.66 -29.11 -10.76
N SER A 122 0.87 -28.77 -11.76
CA SER A 122 0.40 -29.74 -12.75
C SER A 122 1.66 -30.25 -13.45
N ASN A 123 2.34 -31.21 -12.83
CA ASN A 123 3.38 -31.98 -13.48
C ASN A 123 2.66 -32.83 -14.53
N PRO A 124 2.94 -32.67 -15.83
CA PRO A 124 2.21 -33.41 -16.87
C PRO A 124 2.56 -34.89 -16.96
N THR A 125 3.41 -35.45 -16.09
CA THR A 125 3.95 -36.80 -16.31
C THR A 125 3.77 -37.70 -15.09
N THR A 126 2.62 -38.36 -15.01
CA THR A 126 2.58 -39.79 -14.67
C THR A 126 1.27 -40.40 -15.21
N PRO A 127 1.34 -41.41 -16.11
CA PRO A 127 0.15 -42.06 -16.65
C PRO A 127 -0.59 -42.81 -15.54
N GLN A 128 -1.92 -42.70 -15.56
CA GLN A 128 -2.76 -43.59 -14.76
C GLN A 128 -2.66 -45.01 -15.33
N ALA A 129 -2.23 -45.95 -14.50
CA ALA A 129 -2.38 -47.39 -14.68
C ALA A 129 -2.63 -48.01 -13.30
#